data_AF-A0A497C7W2-F1
#
_entry.id   AF-A0A497C7W2-F1
#
_cell.length_a   1.000
_cell.length_b   1.000
_cell.length_c   1.000
_cell.angle_alpha   90.00
_cell.angle_beta   90.00
_cell.angle_gamma   90.00
#
_symmetry.space_group_name_H-M   'P 1'
#
loop_
_entity.id
_entity.type
_entity.pdbx_description
1 polymer ?
#
loop_
_entity_poly.entity_id
_entity_poly.type
_entity_poly.pdbx_seq_one_letter_code
_entity_poly.pdbx_strand_id
1 'polypeptide(L)'
;MNLGEIPCLITWIEQNHIPENPFAWYFITICTKEMKKLFGRIVNGDMILNRFGTVARGELLELQSTSPNVETYDDEFVIMTDHIHAILWITDVGASHQLARNTTFGLYSNHWGRS
;
A
#
# COMPACT_ATOMS: atom_id res chain seq x y z
N MET A 1 -7.68 18.10 5.01
CA MET A 1 -6.75 16.97 4.85
C MET A 1 -5.35 17.46 5.13
N ASN A 2 -4.81 17.10 6.30
CA ASN A 2 -3.39 17.25 6.58
C ASN A 2 -2.60 16.30 5.65
N LEU A 3 -1.38 16.66 5.30
CA LEU A 3 -0.57 15.87 4.36
C LEU A 3 -0.23 14.46 4.89
N GLY A 4 -0.37 14.22 6.20
CA GLY A 4 0.00 12.97 6.86
C GLY A 4 -1.03 11.83 6.83
N GLU A 5 -2.25 12.04 6.32
CA GLU A 5 -3.26 10.98 6.26
C GLU A 5 -4.07 11.04 4.96
N ILE A 6 -3.82 10.08 4.06
CA ILE A 6 -4.68 9.83 2.90
C ILE A 6 -5.67 8.72 3.29
N PRO A 7 -6.98 9.01 3.37
CA PRO A 7 -7.96 8.01 3.80
C PRO A 7 -8.11 6.93 2.73
N CYS A 8 -7.47 5.80 2.95
CA CYS A 8 -7.51 4.64 2.08
C CYS A 8 -7.83 3.36 2.86
N LEU A 9 -8.37 2.37 2.16
CA LEU A 9 -8.71 1.06 2.66
C LEU A 9 -8.12 0.02 1.71
N ILE A 10 -7.51 -1.01 2.26
CA ILE A 10 -7.13 -2.19 1.47
C ILE A 10 -8.41 -2.96 1.19
N THR A 11 -8.77 -3.08 -0.09
CA THR A 11 -10.04 -3.69 -0.51
C THR A 11 -9.85 -5.07 -1.13
N TRP A 12 -8.64 -5.38 -1.57
CA TRP A 12 -8.33 -6.68 -2.15
C TRP A 12 -6.86 -7.06 -1.95
N ILE A 13 -6.64 -8.32 -1.59
CA ILE A 13 -5.33 -8.94 -1.45
C ILE A 13 -5.40 -10.31 -2.12
N GLU A 14 -4.55 -10.56 -3.09
CA GLU A 14 -4.28 -11.91 -3.61
C GLU A 14 -2.85 -12.29 -3.28
N GLN A 15 -2.70 -13.44 -2.64
CA GLN A 15 -1.42 -14.00 -2.24
C GLN A 15 -1.03 -15.12 -3.18
N ASN A 16 0.23 -15.13 -3.59
CA ASN A 16 0.87 -16.29 -4.19
C ASN A 16 2.09 -16.66 -3.36
N HIS A 17 2.07 -17.89 -2.84
CA HIS A 17 3.18 -18.45 -2.11
C HIS A 17 3.41 -19.88 -2.60
N ILE A 18 4.64 -20.13 -3.05
CA ILE A 18 5.11 -21.43 -3.50
C ILE A 18 5.90 -22.01 -2.31
N PRO A 19 5.49 -23.15 -1.70
CA PRO A 19 6.09 -23.67 -0.47
C PRO A 19 7.61 -23.89 -0.54
N GLU A 20 8.14 -24.19 -1.72
CA GLU A 20 9.56 -24.36 -2.00
C GLU A 20 10.33 -23.05 -2.29
N ASN A 21 9.62 -21.91 -2.33
CA ASN A 21 10.19 -20.60 -2.56
C ASN A 21 10.28 -19.80 -1.24
N PRO A 22 11.46 -19.30 -0.84
CA PRO A 22 11.63 -18.46 0.35
C PRO A 22 11.01 -17.06 0.23
N PHE A 23 10.36 -16.76 -0.91
CA PHE A 23 9.68 -15.51 -1.20
C PHE A 23 8.18 -15.73 -1.43
N ALA A 24 7.36 -14.80 -0.95
CA ALA A 24 5.94 -14.71 -1.28
C ALA A 24 5.67 -13.36 -1.93
N TRP A 25 4.63 -13.27 -2.76
CA TRP A 25 4.19 -11.98 -3.26
C TRP A 25 2.68 -11.80 -3.08
N TYR A 26 2.30 -10.54 -2.95
CA TYR A 26 0.92 -10.11 -2.73
C TYR A 26 0.58 -9.03 -3.75
N PHE A 27 -0.48 -9.25 -4.52
CA PHE A 27 -1.10 -8.16 -5.25
C PHE A 27 -2.13 -7.51 -4.33
N ILE A 28 -1.94 -6.22 -4.06
CA ILE A 28 -2.83 -5.43 -3.22
C ILE A 28 -3.52 -4.35 -4.02
N THR A 29 -4.78 -4.08 -3.67
CA THR A 29 -5.50 -2.90 -4.12
C THR A 29 -5.85 -2.02 -2.94
N ILE A 30 -5.37 -0.78 -2.97
CA ILE A 30 -5.63 0.24 -1.96
C ILE A 30 -6.62 1.24 -2.57
N CYS A 31 -7.87 1.25 -2.11
CA CYS A 31 -8.87 2.19 -2.56
C CYS A 31 -8.92 3.40 -1.63
N THR A 32 -9.11 4.59 -2.18
CA THR A 32 -9.51 5.76 -1.39
C THR A 32 -10.89 5.54 -0.77
N LYS A 33 -11.13 6.18 0.37
CA LYS A 33 -12.45 6.14 1.02
C LYS A 33 -13.52 6.65 0.06
N GLU A 34 -14.58 5.86 -0.13
CA GLU A 34 -15.69 6.16 -1.04
C GLU A 34 -15.26 6.35 -2.51
N MET A 35 -14.12 5.76 -2.93
CA MET A 35 -13.59 5.87 -4.31
C MET A 35 -13.39 7.33 -4.76
N LYS A 36 -12.98 8.20 -3.84
CA LYS A 36 -12.72 9.61 -4.15
C LYS A 36 -11.45 9.75 -5.00
N LYS A 37 -11.52 10.58 -6.04
CA LYS A 37 -10.39 10.85 -6.94
C LYS A 37 -9.32 11.74 -6.30
N LEU A 38 -8.66 11.24 -5.26
CA LEU A 38 -7.74 12.01 -4.41
C LEU A 38 -6.35 12.13 -5.01
N PHE A 39 -5.90 11.18 -5.83
CA PHE A 39 -4.50 11.09 -6.26
C PHE A 39 -4.17 11.96 -7.48
N GLY A 40 -5.16 12.44 -8.21
CA GLY A 40 -4.94 13.27 -9.39
C GLY A 40 -6.05 13.13 -10.41
N ARG A 41 -5.67 13.29 -11.68
CA ARG A 41 -6.59 13.19 -12.83
C ARG A 41 -5.90 12.51 -14.00
N ILE A 42 -6.70 11.89 -14.87
CA ILE A 42 -6.22 11.35 -16.13
C ILE A 42 -6.44 12.40 -17.22
N VAL A 43 -5.41 12.71 -18.00
CA VAL A 43 -5.47 13.61 -19.17
C VAL A 43 -4.87 12.87 -20.35
N ASN A 44 -5.64 12.65 -21.42
CA ASN A 44 -5.20 11.90 -22.61
C ASN A 44 -4.70 10.47 -22.34
N GLY A 45 -5.20 9.82 -21.28
CA GLY A 45 -4.76 8.48 -20.87
C GLY A 45 -3.60 8.50 -19.87
N ASP A 46 -2.94 9.65 -19.67
CA ASP A 46 -1.83 9.77 -18.73
C ASP A 46 -2.31 10.20 -17.35
N MET A 47 -1.78 9.54 -16.31
CA MET A 47 -2.03 9.92 -14.93
C MET A 47 -1.21 11.16 -14.55
N ILE A 48 -1.91 12.25 -14.22
CA ILE A 48 -1.31 13.48 -13.69
C ILE A 48 -1.53 13.50 -12.17
N LEU A 49 -0.48 13.18 -11.42
CA LEU A 49 -0.52 13.20 -9.95
C LEU A 49 -0.71 14.62 -9.44
N ASN A 50 -1.59 14.77 -8.45
CA ASN A 50 -1.64 15.97 -7.61
C ASN A 50 -0.76 15.76 -6.37
N ARG A 51 -0.77 16.71 -5.43
CA ARG A 51 0.02 16.62 -4.19
C ARG A 51 -0.18 15.32 -3.41
N PHE A 52 -1.39 14.76 -3.37
CA PHE A 52 -1.67 13.53 -2.64
C PHE A 52 -1.20 12.30 -3.41
N GLY A 53 -1.33 12.29 -4.75
CA GLY A 53 -0.73 11.25 -5.58
C GLY A 53 0.79 11.22 -5.49
N THR A 54 1.43 12.40 -5.41
CA THR A 54 2.88 12.52 -5.20
C THR A 54 3.29 11.97 -3.84
N VAL A 55 2.56 12.30 -2.76
CA VAL A 55 2.80 11.73 -1.43
C VAL A 55 2.62 10.22 -1.45
N ALA A 56 1.53 9.71 -2.00
CA ALA A 56 1.28 8.26 -2.08
C ALA A 56 2.40 7.52 -2.84
N ARG A 57 2.89 8.10 -3.94
CA ARG A 57 4.07 7.56 -4.65
C ARG A 57 5.31 7.56 -3.76
N GLY A 58 5.57 8.65 -3.04
CA GLY A 58 6.69 8.74 -2.10
C GLY A 58 6.64 7.66 -1.03
N GLU A 59 5.49 7.46 -0.40
CA GLU A 59 5.28 6.43 0.63
C GLU A 59 5.50 5.01 0.09
N LEU A 60 5.06 4.72 -1.14
CA LEU A 60 5.31 3.42 -1.79
C LEU A 60 6.80 3.18 -2.04
N LEU A 61 7.55 4.22 -2.42
CA LEU A 61 9.00 4.13 -2.61
C LEU A 61 9.75 4.02 -1.28
N GLU A 62 9.31 4.76 -0.25
CA GLU A 62 9.89 4.68 1.10
C GLU A 62 9.58 3.36 1.80
N LEU A 63 8.50 2.66 1.42
CA LEU A 63 8.16 1.35 1.96
C LEU A 63 9.33 0.36 1.82
N GLN A 64 10.02 0.38 0.67
CA GLN A 64 11.21 -0.43 0.39
C GLN A 64 12.34 -0.17 1.41
N SER A 65 12.49 1.07 1.85
CA SER A 65 13.59 1.48 2.75
C SER A 65 13.24 1.31 4.23
N THR A 66 11.94 1.29 4.58
CA THR A 66 11.45 1.28 5.96
C THR A 66 11.02 -0.10 6.44
N SER A 67 10.77 -1.04 5.52
CA SER A 67 10.31 -2.40 5.83
C SER A 67 11.33 -3.44 5.34
N PRO A 68 12.20 -3.99 6.20
CA PRO A 68 13.32 -4.84 5.78
C PRO A 68 12.90 -6.16 5.12
N ASN A 69 11.65 -6.58 5.28
CA ASN A 69 11.11 -7.82 4.75
C ASN A 69 10.02 -7.57 3.68
N VAL A 70 9.85 -6.32 3.24
CA VAL A 70 8.86 -5.97 2.21
C VAL A 70 9.55 -5.17 1.12
N GLU A 71 9.52 -5.71 -0.08
CA GLU A 71 10.02 -5.05 -1.28
C GLU A 71 8.86 -4.77 -2.24
N THR A 72 8.98 -3.71 -3.01
CA THR A 72 8.11 -3.38 -4.16
C THR A 72 9.00 -2.65 -5.14
N TYR A 73 8.72 -2.67 -6.43
CA TYR A 73 9.55 -1.99 -7.43
C TYR A 73 8.76 -0.87 -8.14
N ASP A 74 9.45 0.13 -8.70
CA ASP A 74 8.82 1.29 -9.35
C ASP A 74 7.87 0.91 -10.50
N ASP A 75 8.10 -0.23 -11.15
CA ASP A 75 7.31 -0.79 -12.23
C ASP A 75 6.22 -1.77 -11.76
N GLU A 76 6.13 -2.00 -10.45
CA GLU A 76 5.19 -2.94 -9.83
C GLU A 76 4.02 -2.29 -9.10
N PHE A 77 3.89 -0.96 -9.19
CA PHE A 77 2.70 -0.26 -8.73
C PHE A 77 2.16 0.73 -9.75
N VAL A 78 0.85 0.92 -9.72
CA VAL A 78 0.12 1.89 -10.53
C VAL A 78 -0.80 2.69 -9.63
N ILE A 79 -0.68 4.02 -9.68
CA ILE A 79 -1.57 4.94 -8.99
C ILE A 79 -2.63 5.42 -9.97
N MET A 80 -3.88 5.05 -9.72
CA MET A 80 -5.05 5.57 -10.43
C MET A 80 -5.64 6.76 -9.66
N THR A 81 -6.68 7.39 -10.18
CA THR A 81 -7.21 8.61 -9.54
C THR A 81 -7.75 8.38 -8.13
N ASP A 82 -8.29 7.20 -7.86
CA ASP A 82 -9.04 6.82 -6.65
C ASP A 82 -8.58 5.51 -6.02
N HIS A 83 -7.60 4.81 -6.60
CA HIS A 83 -7.04 3.57 -6.05
C HIS A 83 -5.58 3.36 -6.51
N ILE A 84 -4.91 2.40 -5.88
CA ILE A 84 -3.55 1.99 -6.18
C ILE A 84 -3.54 0.47 -6.31
N HIS A 85 -2.86 -0.03 -7.34
CA HIS A 85 -2.46 -1.43 -7.43
C HIS A 85 -0.98 -1.53 -7.14
N ALA A 86 -0.56 -2.50 -6.33
CA ALA A 86 0.86 -2.76 -6.07
C ALA A 86 1.13 -4.25 -5.90
N ILE A 87 2.29 -4.70 -6.36
CA ILE A 87 2.85 -5.99 -6.00
C ILE A 87 3.85 -5.76 -4.86
N LEU A 88 3.67 -6.49 -3.77
CA LEU A 88 4.57 -6.50 -2.63
C LEU A 88 5.22 -7.88 -2.54
N TRP A 89 6.54 -7.91 -2.49
CA TRP A 89 7.34 -9.08 -2.21
C TRP A 89 7.63 -9.15 -0.72
N ILE A 90 7.40 -10.31 -0.12
CA ILE A 90 7.78 -10.59 1.26
C ILE A 90 8.99 -11.52 1.23
N THR A 91 10.12 -10.99 1.69
CA THR A 91 11.38 -11.72 1.82
C THR A 91 11.47 -12.30 3.23
N ASP A 92 11.89 -13.56 3.33
CA ASP A 92 11.95 -14.34 4.59
C ASP A 92 10.57 -14.66 5.21
N VAL A 93 9.83 -15.56 4.56
CA VAL A 93 8.65 -16.23 5.15
C VAL A 93 9.05 -17.36 6.14
N GLY A 94 10.30 -17.37 6.62
CA GLY A 94 10.99 -18.56 7.10
C GLY A 94 11.75 -18.45 8.43
N ALA A 95 11.43 -17.53 9.36
CA ALA A 95 11.70 -17.69 10.79
C ALA A 95 11.02 -16.62 11.64
N SER A 96 10.52 -17.04 12.80
CA SER A 96 10.03 -16.20 13.91
C SER A 96 8.60 -15.69 13.80
N HIS A 97 7.68 -16.50 14.31
CA HIS A 97 6.46 -16.06 14.98
C HIS A 97 6.82 -15.24 16.25
N GLN A 98 7.49 -14.09 16.08
CA GLN A 98 7.79 -13.11 17.12
C GLN A 98 8.25 -11.82 16.44
N LEU A 99 7.66 -10.70 16.84
CA LEU A 99 8.02 -9.30 16.51
C LEU A 99 7.26 -8.61 15.36
N ALA A 100 5.95 -8.45 15.52
CA ALA A 100 5.25 -7.23 15.06
C ALA A 100 4.04 -6.92 15.96
N ARG A 101 4.24 -6.93 17.28
CA ARG A 101 3.24 -6.42 18.25
C ARG A 101 3.51 -5.00 18.72
N ASN A 102 4.46 -4.25 18.13
CA ASN A 102 4.73 -2.89 18.63
C ASN A 102 5.37 -1.87 17.68
N THR A 103 5.31 -2.04 16.35
CA THR A 103 5.57 -0.91 15.47
C THR A 103 4.24 -0.23 15.19
N THR A 104 3.95 0.79 15.99
CA THR A 104 2.88 1.75 15.75
C THR A 104 3.18 2.47 14.43
N PHE A 105 2.88 1.83 13.29
CA PHE A 105 2.42 2.58 12.14
C PHE A 105 1.08 3.15 12.60
N GLY A 106 0.98 4.47 12.69
CA GLY A 106 -0.15 5.18 13.27
C GLY A 106 -1.48 4.82 12.62
N LEU A 107 -2.07 3.71 13.03
CA LEU A 107 -3.51 3.52 13.02
C LEU A 107 -4.03 4.53 14.03
N TYR A 108 -4.44 5.70 13.55
CA TYR A 108 -5.31 6.57 14.30
C TYR A 108 -6.56 5.78 14.67
N SER A 109 -6.54 5.28 15.89
CA SER A 109 -7.62 4.63 16.60
C SER A 109 -8.73 5.64 16.79
N ASN A 110 -9.70 5.70 15.87
CA ASN A 110 -10.97 6.37 16.10
C ASN A 110 -12.12 5.45 15.65
N HIS A 111 -12.50 4.57 16.57
CA HIS A 111 -13.89 4.20 16.88
C HIS A 111 -14.86 4.05 15.69
N TRP A 112 -14.93 2.85 15.10
CA TRP A 112 -16.14 2.39 14.41
C TRP A 112 -16.47 0.97 14.85
N GLY A 113 -17.10 0.91 16.02
CA GLY A 113 -17.87 -0.25 16.43
C GLY A 113 -19.04 -0.47 15.47
N ARG A 114 -19.35 -1.77 15.30
CA ARG A 114 -20.59 -2.37 14.81
C ARG A 114 -21.84 -1.48 14.86
N SER A 115 -22.68 -1.64 13.84
CA SER A 115 -24.16 -1.53 13.83
C SER A 115 -24.82 -0.83 15.02
#